data_AF-A0A142WXH1-F1
#
_entry.id   AF-A0A142WXH1-F1
#
_cell.length_a   1.000
_cell.length_b   1.000
_cell.length_c   1.000
_cell.angle_alpha   90.00
_cell.angle_beta   90.00
_cell.angle_gamma   90.00
#
_symmetry.space_group_name_H-M   'P 1'
#
loop_
_entity.id
_entity.type
_entity.pdbx_description
1 polymer ?
#
loop_
_entity_poly.entity_id
_entity_poly.type
_entity_poly.pdbx_seq_one_letter_code
_entity_poly.pdbx_strand_id
1 'polypeptide(L)'
;MRRTQFSVALSCWVLSVVAVVGTTCAADPPPRTVTRVFFQDDAERIVKWADLGLQGSTLSLTATGSVEGFPKLDADEQRLVQMEAARGFLLVGVRDEDDGAFGSGWILIDTGVEEEEHGDHSHWTYVRPPRVRALTIDKQQGNPAHLYCYDNVFYLANDRKNGYTRLDPAAITAEDEDGAISRRAVFHPGGGGHITLAASKRWGYSTWIGRPNDKEGGGQGGRVDITPLAAAGSGSSPQIGLSITLPHGGLHGATFCQGKVFFAPSDGVCWIAEPAALPKTADEIATHHLSLGQHNDKPRRTGAFQTAGKHVMFVTGSGTDAAFGLLDASAVEPEVTRVELGMAEENRPAGLQIVQPRRGSPLALVFHDHPAEVTAPNVMTLLELDPNEDGQWTDVRIVGTLDVGRSKVDGHNGHHTVDFDADRRRGVLSNPGDGTLSVFGVADRKILQTFEVGGSPSKVVTVGGRASLH
;
A
#
# COMPACT_ATOMS: atom_id res chain seq x y z
N MET A 1 98.66 59.18 3.84
CA MET A 1 97.39 59.03 3.08
C MET A 1 97.00 57.56 3.04
N ARG A 2 96.06 57.13 3.89
CA ARG A 2 95.34 55.86 3.76
C ARG A 2 93.87 56.19 4.03
N ARG A 3 93.01 56.08 3.00
CA ARG A 3 91.57 56.28 3.11
C ARG A 3 90.90 54.92 3.14
N THR A 4 90.22 54.64 4.25
CA THR A 4 89.34 53.51 4.49
C THR A 4 88.02 53.77 3.79
N GLN A 5 87.55 52.83 2.96
CA GLN A 5 86.20 52.85 2.39
C GLN A 5 85.23 52.14 3.34
N PHE A 6 84.15 52.84 3.72
CA PHE A 6 82.97 52.24 4.34
C PHE A 6 81.89 52.09 3.26
N SER A 7 81.33 50.88 3.13
CA SER A 7 80.16 50.59 2.32
C SER A 7 78.99 50.33 3.27
N VAL A 8 77.90 51.08 3.13
CA VAL A 8 76.67 50.93 3.92
C VAL A 8 75.65 50.18 3.07
N ALA A 9 75.23 49.00 3.54
CA ALA A 9 74.17 48.20 2.92
C ALA A 9 72.81 48.61 3.49
N LEU A 10 71.91 49.07 2.61
CA LEU A 10 70.53 49.42 2.93
C LEU A 10 69.66 48.17 2.75
N SER A 11 69.12 47.62 3.85
CA SER A 11 68.19 46.47 3.81
C SER A 11 66.75 46.94 3.72
N CYS A 12 66.10 46.70 2.58
CA CYS A 12 64.65 46.88 2.41
C CYS A 12 63.90 45.68 2.99
N TRP A 13 63.10 45.91 4.04
CA TRP A 13 62.10 44.96 4.53
C TRP A 13 60.82 45.09 3.71
N VAL A 14 60.46 44.05 2.96
CA VAL A 14 59.16 43.94 2.27
C VAL A 14 58.20 43.21 3.22
N LEU A 15 57.25 43.95 3.82
CA LEU A 15 56.11 43.35 4.51
C LEU A 15 55.16 42.75 3.46
N SER A 16 55.07 41.41 3.42
CA SER A 16 54.05 40.70 2.65
C SER A 16 52.79 40.57 3.49
N VAL A 17 51.75 41.34 3.16
CA VAL A 17 50.41 41.18 3.73
C VAL A 17 49.73 39.99 3.02
N VAL A 18 49.66 38.85 3.70
CA VAL A 18 48.88 37.69 3.24
C VAL A 18 47.40 37.97 3.55
N ALA A 19 46.65 38.38 2.53
CA ALA A 19 45.20 38.46 2.62
C ALA A 19 44.64 37.03 2.66
N VAL A 20 44.16 36.59 3.84
CA VAL A 20 43.35 35.38 3.98
C VAL A 20 42.00 35.68 3.34
N VAL A 21 41.85 35.34 2.06
CA VAL A 21 40.55 35.33 1.39
C VAL A 21 39.77 34.17 2.00
N GLY A 22 38.97 34.45 3.03
CA GLY A 22 38.01 33.52 3.58
C GLY A 22 37.03 33.12 2.50
N THR A 23 37.21 31.93 1.93
CA THR A 23 36.22 31.31 1.07
C THR A 23 35.03 30.97 1.96
N THR A 24 34.01 31.83 1.96
CA THR A 24 32.71 31.48 2.53
C THR A 24 32.20 30.27 1.74
N CYS A 25 32.34 29.07 2.30
CA CYS A 25 31.63 27.90 1.79
C CYS A 25 30.15 28.27 1.78
N ALA A 26 29.56 28.41 0.59
CA ALA A 26 28.13 28.57 0.46
C ALA A 26 27.48 27.40 1.20
N ALA A 27 26.54 27.69 2.10
CA ALA A 27 25.80 26.63 2.78
C ALA A 27 25.11 25.77 1.73
N ASP A 28 25.23 24.45 1.86
CA ASP A 28 24.56 23.54 0.94
C ASP A 28 23.06 23.82 0.94
N PRO A 29 22.40 23.81 -0.24
CA PRO A 29 20.96 24.04 -0.32
C PRO A 29 20.23 23.00 0.54
N PRO A 30 19.11 23.39 1.19
CA PRO A 30 18.36 22.47 2.03
C PRO A 30 17.95 21.21 1.26
N PRO A 31 17.82 20.04 1.94
CA PRO A 31 17.36 18.82 1.30
C PRO A 31 16.03 19.05 0.58
N ARG A 32 15.94 18.58 -0.66
CA ARG A 32 14.71 18.67 -1.45
C ARG A 32 13.83 17.47 -1.10
N THR A 33 12.57 17.71 -0.72
CA THR A 33 11.62 16.63 -0.43
C THR A 33 11.41 15.76 -1.66
N VAL A 34 11.47 14.45 -1.45
CA VAL A 34 11.27 13.40 -2.45
C VAL A 34 9.86 12.84 -2.36
N THR A 35 9.37 12.59 -1.14
CA THR A 35 8.02 12.12 -0.87
C THR A 35 7.67 12.37 0.59
N ARG A 36 6.37 12.47 0.91
CA ARG A 36 5.88 12.42 2.28
C ARG A 36 5.51 10.99 2.62
N VAL A 37 6.04 10.49 3.71
CA VAL A 37 5.80 9.14 4.20
C VAL A 37 4.81 9.20 5.35
N PHE A 38 3.75 8.41 5.26
CA PHE A 38 2.82 8.11 6.33
C PHE A 38 3.02 6.66 6.76
N PHE A 39 2.95 6.40 8.06
CA PHE A 39 2.97 5.04 8.57
C PHE A 39 2.07 4.89 9.78
N GLN A 40 1.43 3.74 9.88
CA GLN A 40 0.72 3.34 11.10
C GLN A 40 1.76 2.92 12.14
N ASP A 41 1.63 3.44 13.36
CA ASP A 41 2.37 2.94 14.52
C ASP A 41 1.45 2.04 15.34
N ASP A 42 1.65 0.73 15.22
CA ASP A 42 0.80 -0.25 15.91
C ASP A 42 0.95 -0.16 17.43
N ALA A 43 2.08 0.34 17.95
CA ALA A 43 2.28 0.45 19.40
C ALA A 43 1.44 1.60 20.00
N GLU A 44 1.38 2.73 19.29
CA GLU A 44 0.68 3.93 19.76
C GLU A 44 -0.74 4.06 19.21
N ARG A 45 -1.13 3.21 18.22
CA ARG A 45 -2.41 3.26 17.50
C ARG A 45 -2.68 4.61 16.85
N ILE A 46 -1.64 5.23 16.29
CA ILE A 46 -1.72 6.50 15.57
C ILE A 46 -1.12 6.39 14.18
N VAL A 47 -1.42 7.37 13.32
CA VAL A 47 -0.68 7.60 12.09
C VAL A 47 0.39 8.66 12.33
N LYS A 48 1.64 8.29 12.05
CA LYS A 48 2.80 9.18 12.04
C LYS A 48 3.16 9.54 10.60
N TRP A 49 3.87 10.65 10.44
CA TRP A 49 4.35 11.10 9.14
C TRP A 49 5.75 11.72 9.21
N ALA A 50 6.47 11.71 8.10
CA ALA A 50 7.75 12.39 7.92
C ALA A 50 8.00 12.70 6.43
N ASP A 51 8.83 13.68 6.14
CA ASP A 51 9.25 14.00 4.77
C ASP A 51 10.62 13.37 4.49
N LEU A 52 10.70 12.57 3.42
CA LEU A 52 11.96 12.03 2.93
C LEU A 52 12.63 13.07 2.03
N GLY A 53 13.79 13.58 2.46
CA GLY A 53 14.61 14.54 1.72
C GLY A 53 15.80 13.90 1.01
N LEU A 54 16.27 14.58 -0.04
CA LEU A 54 17.50 14.24 -0.76
C LEU A 54 18.37 15.49 -0.90
N GLN A 55 19.61 15.39 -0.44
CA GLN A 55 20.66 16.40 -0.61
C GLN A 55 21.87 15.76 -1.28
N GLY A 56 22.11 16.08 -2.56
CA GLY A 56 23.07 15.34 -3.37
C GLY A 56 22.66 13.87 -3.49
N SER A 57 23.48 12.97 -2.94
CA SER A 57 23.21 11.52 -2.83
C SER A 57 22.76 11.09 -1.43
N THR A 58 22.73 11.99 -0.46
CA THR A 58 22.41 11.68 0.94
C THR A 58 20.91 11.78 1.16
N LEU A 59 20.32 10.71 1.72
CA LEU A 59 18.93 10.69 2.13
C LEU A 59 18.82 11.17 3.59
N SER A 60 17.74 11.88 3.87
CA SER A 60 17.41 12.33 5.22
C SER A 60 15.91 12.15 5.45
N LEU A 61 15.51 11.78 6.65
CA LEU A 61 14.11 11.79 7.07
C LEU A 61 13.91 12.90 8.10
N THR A 62 12.87 13.71 7.96
CA THR A 62 12.53 14.67 9.02
C THR A 62 12.17 13.94 10.31
N ALA A 63 12.18 14.66 11.44
CA ALA A 63 11.58 14.13 12.66
C ALA A 63 10.13 13.71 12.40
N THR A 64 9.72 12.57 12.95
CA THR A 64 8.37 12.05 12.80
C THR A 64 7.38 12.92 13.55
N GLY A 65 6.31 13.34 12.88
CA GLY A 65 5.19 14.06 13.47
C GLY A 65 3.95 13.20 13.61
N SER A 66 3.06 13.57 14.52
CA SER A 66 1.67 13.07 14.55
C SER A 66 0.81 13.90 13.58
N VAL A 67 -0.25 13.29 13.05
CA VAL A 67 -1.25 14.00 12.24
C VAL A 67 -2.10 14.91 13.15
N GLU A 68 -2.23 16.18 12.78
CA GLU A 68 -3.05 17.12 13.55
C GLU A 68 -4.52 16.69 13.57
N GLY A 69 -5.15 16.70 14.75
CA GLY A 69 -6.55 16.31 14.91
C GLY A 69 -6.80 14.80 14.89
N PHE A 70 -5.77 13.95 14.85
CA PHE A 70 -5.93 12.50 14.96
C PHE A 70 -6.56 12.15 16.32
N PRO A 71 -7.66 11.37 16.35
CA PRO A 71 -8.33 11.05 17.60
C PRO A 71 -7.46 10.13 18.45
N LYS A 72 -7.53 10.29 19.77
CA LYS A 72 -6.94 9.30 20.69
C LYS A 72 -7.79 8.04 20.65
N LEU A 73 -7.23 6.96 20.13
CA LEU A 73 -7.86 5.64 20.15
C LEU A 73 -7.59 4.94 21.49
N ASP A 74 -8.49 4.06 21.87
CA ASP A 74 -8.27 3.13 22.98
C ASP A 74 -7.36 2.00 22.48
N ALA A 75 -6.15 1.86 23.02
CA ALA A 75 -5.17 0.92 22.50
C ALA A 75 -5.49 -0.55 22.81
N ASP A 76 -6.35 -0.78 23.81
CA ASP A 76 -6.79 -2.11 24.21
C ASP A 76 -8.03 -2.55 23.42
N GLU A 77 -8.91 -1.60 23.09
CA GLU A 77 -10.19 -1.86 22.43
C GLU A 77 -10.20 -1.56 20.92
N GLN A 78 -9.30 -0.71 20.42
CA GLN A 78 -9.29 -0.24 19.04
C GLN A 78 -7.94 -0.43 18.36
N ARG A 79 -7.99 -0.73 17.05
CA ARG A 79 -6.80 -0.87 16.20
C ARG A 79 -6.99 -0.17 14.87
N LEU A 80 -5.86 0.27 14.29
CA LEU A 80 -5.80 0.64 12.88
C LEU A 80 -5.75 -0.65 12.05
N VAL A 81 -6.38 -0.64 10.86
CA VAL A 81 -6.38 -1.84 9.99
C VAL A 81 -5.55 -1.65 8.74
N GLN A 82 -5.97 -0.73 7.88
CA GLN A 82 -5.37 -0.46 6.58
C GLN A 82 -5.48 1.03 6.29
N MET A 83 -4.63 1.48 5.37
CA MET A 83 -4.49 2.89 5.02
C MET A 83 -4.15 3.00 3.55
N GLU A 84 -4.86 3.85 2.82
CA GLU A 84 -4.70 4.04 1.38
C GLU A 84 -4.78 5.53 1.03
N ALA A 85 -4.05 5.95 0.00
CA ALA A 85 -4.06 7.32 -0.50
C ALA A 85 -4.80 7.47 -1.83
N ALA A 86 -5.46 8.61 -2.00
CA ALA A 86 -6.10 9.02 -3.24
C ALA A 86 -6.32 10.54 -3.26
N ARG A 87 -5.92 11.19 -4.37
CA ARG A 87 -6.14 12.63 -4.64
C ARG A 87 -5.78 13.56 -3.47
N GLY A 88 -4.59 13.38 -2.90
CA GLY A 88 -4.10 14.21 -1.79
C GLY A 88 -4.75 13.90 -0.43
N PHE A 89 -5.62 12.90 -0.35
CA PHE A 89 -6.16 12.38 0.90
C PHE A 89 -5.61 11.01 1.23
N LEU A 90 -5.66 10.68 2.52
CA LEU A 90 -5.30 9.41 3.11
C LEU A 90 -6.50 8.94 3.95
N LEU A 91 -7.07 7.79 3.64
CA LEU A 91 -8.13 7.18 4.45
C LEU A 91 -7.53 6.08 5.32
N VAL A 92 -7.91 6.05 6.59
CA VAL A 92 -7.44 5.08 7.58
C VAL A 92 -8.66 4.39 8.18
N GLY A 93 -8.68 3.06 8.16
CA GLY A 93 -9.71 2.27 8.84
C GLY A 93 -9.39 2.09 10.33
N VAL A 94 -10.42 2.12 11.16
CA VAL A 94 -10.38 1.83 12.60
C VAL A 94 -11.34 0.69 12.89
N ARG A 95 -10.85 -0.36 13.54
CA ARG A 95 -11.66 -1.48 14.05
C ARG A 95 -11.66 -1.49 15.56
N ASP A 96 -12.64 -2.15 16.15
CA ASP A 96 -12.63 -2.49 17.56
C ASP A 96 -12.61 -4.02 17.79
N GLU A 97 -12.24 -4.41 19.01
CA GLU A 97 -12.16 -5.80 19.47
C GLU A 97 -13.54 -6.40 19.82
N ASP A 98 -14.57 -5.57 20.02
CA ASP A 98 -15.95 -5.96 20.36
C ASP A 98 -16.88 -5.93 19.14
N ASP A 99 -16.37 -6.33 17.98
CA ASP A 99 -17.15 -6.52 16.76
C ASP A 99 -18.03 -5.31 16.34
N GLY A 100 -17.52 -4.10 16.53
CA GLY A 100 -18.16 -2.83 16.19
C GLY A 100 -19.00 -2.24 17.31
N ALA A 101 -19.07 -2.89 18.48
CA ALA A 101 -19.92 -2.45 19.59
C ALA A 101 -19.26 -1.41 20.49
N PHE A 102 -17.96 -1.15 20.38
CA PHE A 102 -17.26 -0.10 21.12
C PHE A 102 -17.25 1.21 20.33
N GLY A 103 -16.69 1.18 19.12
CA GLY A 103 -16.51 2.31 18.24
C GLY A 103 -15.51 1.96 17.14
N SER A 104 -15.98 1.90 15.91
CA SER A 104 -15.16 1.55 14.74
C SER A 104 -15.52 2.48 13.57
N GLY A 105 -14.71 2.52 12.52
CA GLY A 105 -14.98 3.40 11.39
C GLY A 105 -13.76 3.84 10.61
N TRP A 106 -13.66 5.13 10.31
CA TRP A 106 -12.60 5.67 9.47
C TRP A 106 -12.21 7.10 9.83
N ILE A 107 -10.99 7.46 9.43
CA ILE A 107 -10.40 8.79 9.58
C ILE A 107 -9.87 9.22 8.21
N LEU A 108 -10.30 10.37 7.71
CA LEU A 108 -9.82 10.97 6.48
C LEU A 108 -8.86 12.11 6.79
N ILE A 109 -7.65 12.02 6.23
CA ILE A 109 -6.54 12.94 6.45
C ILE A 109 -6.24 13.67 5.14
N ASP A 110 -6.18 15.00 5.18
CA ASP A 110 -5.54 15.80 4.13
C ASP A 110 -4.03 15.65 4.29
N THR A 111 -3.37 15.18 3.25
CA THR A 111 -1.94 14.87 3.28
C THR A 111 -1.06 16.12 3.31
N GLY A 112 -1.62 17.28 2.93
CA GLY A 112 -0.88 18.53 2.77
C GLY A 112 0.11 18.54 1.60
N VAL A 113 -0.01 17.56 0.69
CA VAL A 113 0.78 17.46 -0.55
C VAL A 113 -0.14 17.78 -1.73
N GLU A 114 0.32 18.66 -2.60
CA GLU A 114 -0.41 19.09 -3.80
C GLU A 114 0.36 18.66 -5.06
N GLU A 115 -0.41 18.28 -6.07
CA GLU A 115 0.07 17.89 -7.39
C GLU A 115 -0.43 18.88 -8.43
N GLU A 116 0.49 19.40 -9.25
CA GLU A 116 0.17 20.11 -10.48
C GLU A 116 0.63 19.25 -11.67
N GLU A 117 -0.33 18.64 -12.37
CA GLU A 117 -0.05 17.79 -13.54
C GLU A 117 0.26 18.65 -14.78
N HIS A 118 1.34 18.31 -15.49
CA HIS A 118 1.73 18.90 -16.77
C HIS A 118 1.69 17.90 -17.94
N GLY A 119 1.05 16.75 -17.74
CA GLY A 119 0.86 15.69 -18.75
C GLY A 119 1.98 14.65 -18.77
N ASP A 120 3.24 15.05 -18.98
CA ASP A 120 4.40 14.15 -19.00
C ASP A 120 5.16 14.10 -17.66
N HIS A 121 4.87 15.03 -16.75
CA HIS A 121 5.36 15.08 -15.39
C HIS A 121 4.37 15.82 -14.49
N SER A 122 4.64 15.78 -13.18
CA SER A 122 3.91 16.55 -12.19
C SER A 122 4.86 17.38 -11.35
N HIS A 123 4.43 18.57 -10.96
CA HIS A 123 5.06 19.35 -9.92
C HIS A 123 4.41 19.04 -8.58
N TRP A 124 5.25 18.71 -7.61
CA TRP A 124 4.81 18.37 -6.27
C TRP A 124 5.17 19.49 -5.30
N THR A 125 4.23 19.89 -4.46
CA THR A 125 4.45 20.88 -3.40
C THR A 125 3.97 20.33 -2.06
N TYR A 126 4.75 20.62 -1.01
CA TYR A 126 4.51 20.11 0.36
C TYR A 126 4.07 21.29 1.21
N VAL A 127 2.86 21.78 0.92
CA VAL A 127 2.41 23.13 1.31
C VAL A 127 2.10 23.27 2.80
N ARG A 128 1.70 22.17 3.48
CA ARG A 128 1.31 22.19 4.89
C ARG A 128 1.52 20.83 5.56
N PRO A 129 1.61 20.76 6.90
CA PRO A 129 1.50 19.50 7.64
C PRO A 129 0.15 18.80 7.39
N PRO A 130 0.10 17.47 7.46
CA PRO A 130 -1.14 16.73 7.33
C PRO A 130 -2.06 16.92 8.54
N ARG A 131 -3.37 16.87 8.29
CA ARG A 131 -4.41 17.05 9.32
C ARG A 131 -5.65 16.22 9.02
N VAL A 132 -6.37 15.82 10.06
CA VAL A 132 -7.69 15.20 9.92
C VAL A 132 -8.68 16.22 9.33
N ARG A 133 -9.44 15.80 8.31
CA ARG A 133 -10.50 16.58 7.68
C ARG A 133 -11.89 16.14 8.07
N ALA A 134 -12.05 14.84 8.25
CA ALA A 134 -13.30 14.20 8.64
C ALA A 134 -12.99 12.88 9.31
N LEU A 135 -13.88 12.44 10.19
CA LEU A 135 -13.84 11.10 10.74
C LEU A 135 -15.25 10.63 11.06
N THR A 136 -15.47 9.32 11.01
CA THR A 136 -16.68 8.71 11.54
C THR A 136 -16.25 7.48 12.30
N ILE A 137 -16.26 7.53 13.63
CA ILE A 137 -15.96 6.41 14.52
C ILE A 137 -17.15 6.25 15.46
N ASP A 138 -17.94 5.22 15.26
CA ASP A 138 -19.15 4.95 16.03
C ASP A 138 -19.55 3.46 15.95
N LYS A 139 -20.65 3.10 16.61
CA LYS A 139 -21.17 1.73 16.64
C LYS A 139 -21.96 1.33 15.38
N GLN A 140 -22.16 2.25 14.45
CA GLN A 140 -22.95 2.07 13.23
C GLN A 140 -22.09 1.78 12.00
N GLN A 141 -20.76 1.84 12.12
CA GLN A 141 -19.83 1.52 11.02
C GLN A 141 -19.64 0.02 10.83
N GLY A 142 -20.00 -0.83 11.79
CA GLY A 142 -19.96 -2.29 11.62
C GLY A 142 -18.56 -2.86 11.40
N ASN A 143 -17.63 -2.47 12.26
CA ASN A 143 -16.28 -3.00 12.41
C ASN A 143 -15.48 -3.16 11.11
N PRO A 144 -14.95 -2.04 10.56
CA PRO A 144 -14.19 -2.10 9.33
C PRO A 144 -12.94 -2.98 9.39
N ALA A 145 -12.67 -3.75 8.35
CA ALA A 145 -11.51 -4.67 8.33
C ALA A 145 -10.53 -4.39 7.18
N HIS A 146 -11.02 -4.15 5.98
CA HIS A 146 -10.20 -3.92 4.80
C HIS A 146 -10.55 -2.58 4.13
N LEU A 147 -9.53 -1.92 3.61
CA LEU A 147 -9.61 -0.69 2.84
C LEU A 147 -8.99 -0.90 1.47
N TYR A 148 -9.74 -0.55 0.44
CA TYR A 148 -9.31 -0.64 -0.96
C TYR A 148 -9.35 0.73 -1.62
N CYS A 149 -8.48 0.93 -2.61
CA CYS A 149 -8.51 2.09 -3.48
C CYS A 149 -8.62 1.62 -4.94
N TYR A 150 -9.71 1.99 -5.62
CA TYR A 150 -9.92 1.72 -7.04
C TYR A 150 -10.26 3.01 -7.76
N ASP A 151 -9.56 3.32 -8.85
CA ASP A 151 -9.75 4.56 -9.63
C ASP A 151 -9.74 5.83 -8.76
N ASN A 152 -8.85 5.88 -7.75
CA ASN A 152 -8.76 6.95 -6.75
C ASN A 152 -10.01 7.14 -5.87
N VAL A 153 -10.81 6.09 -5.68
CA VAL A 153 -11.97 6.07 -4.79
C VAL A 153 -11.73 5.05 -3.69
N PHE A 154 -12.06 5.43 -2.46
CA PHE A 154 -11.93 4.55 -1.31
C PHE A 154 -13.14 3.64 -1.14
N TYR A 155 -12.88 2.40 -0.76
CA TYR A 155 -13.89 1.41 -0.40
C TYR A 155 -13.47 0.71 0.89
N LEU A 156 -14.23 0.91 1.95
CA LEU A 156 -13.97 0.37 3.28
C LEU A 156 -14.97 -0.76 3.58
N ALA A 157 -14.49 -1.99 3.69
CA ALA A 157 -15.30 -3.14 4.08
C ALA A 157 -15.81 -2.98 5.52
N ASN A 158 -17.12 -3.08 5.72
CA ASN A 158 -17.82 -2.98 7.00
C ASN A 158 -18.35 -4.37 7.38
N ASP A 159 -17.48 -5.24 7.89
CA ASP A 159 -17.71 -6.69 8.05
C ASP A 159 -18.99 -7.03 8.82
N ARG A 160 -19.31 -6.27 9.87
CA ARG A 160 -20.48 -6.49 10.73
C ARG A 160 -21.74 -5.78 10.24
N LYS A 161 -21.62 -4.88 9.26
CA LYS A 161 -22.75 -4.23 8.59
C LYS A 161 -23.15 -4.93 7.29
N ASN A 162 -22.44 -5.97 6.87
CA ASN A 162 -22.66 -6.70 5.62
C ASN A 162 -22.67 -5.76 4.40
N GLY A 163 -21.58 -5.01 4.23
CA GLY A 163 -21.43 -4.04 3.15
C GLY A 163 -20.10 -3.33 3.18
N TYR A 164 -20.00 -2.26 2.42
CA TYR A 164 -18.81 -1.41 2.37
C TYR A 164 -19.19 0.06 2.18
N THR A 165 -18.37 0.94 2.75
CA THR A 165 -18.50 2.39 2.59
C THR A 165 -17.64 2.84 1.42
N ARG A 166 -18.26 3.50 0.44
CA ARG A 166 -17.57 4.16 -0.68
C ARG A 166 -17.40 5.64 -0.37
N LEU A 167 -16.19 6.17 -0.50
CA LEU A 167 -15.90 7.60 -0.39
C LEU A 167 -15.05 8.05 -1.59
N ASP A 168 -15.55 9.05 -2.31
CA ASP A 168 -14.90 9.60 -3.50
C ASP A 168 -14.22 10.94 -3.16
N PRO A 169 -12.88 10.97 -3.05
CA PRO A 169 -12.15 12.20 -2.74
C PRO A 169 -12.33 13.30 -3.78
N ALA A 170 -12.65 12.97 -5.04
CA ALA A 170 -12.87 13.98 -6.09
C ALA A 170 -14.09 14.87 -5.80
N ALA A 171 -15.00 14.42 -4.94
CA ALA A 171 -16.17 15.18 -4.54
C ALA A 171 -15.88 16.15 -3.38
N ILE A 172 -14.72 16.06 -2.71
CA ILE A 172 -14.40 16.84 -1.51
C ILE A 172 -13.69 18.14 -1.90
N THR A 173 -14.15 19.28 -1.37
CA THR A 173 -13.49 20.58 -1.58
C THR A 173 -12.75 21.07 -0.33
N ALA A 174 -12.02 22.19 -0.45
CA ALA A 174 -11.33 22.81 0.68
C ALA A 174 -12.32 23.38 1.73
N GLU A 175 -13.51 23.79 1.28
CA GLU A 175 -14.58 24.39 2.09
C GLU A 175 -15.46 23.33 2.78
N ASP A 176 -15.41 22.08 2.33
CA ASP A 176 -16.16 21.00 2.96
C ASP A 176 -15.65 20.76 4.40
N GLU A 177 -16.56 20.94 5.35
CA GLU A 177 -16.40 20.58 6.76
C GLU A 177 -16.68 19.08 6.97
N ASP A 178 -16.28 18.55 8.14
CA ASP A 178 -16.43 17.13 8.52
C ASP A 178 -17.83 16.56 8.22
N GLY A 179 -18.89 17.24 8.67
CA GLY A 179 -20.26 16.78 8.42
C GLY A 179 -20.65 16.73 6.95
N ALA A 180 -20.10 17.60 6.10
CA ALA A 180 -20.33 17.56 4.65
C ALA A 180 -19.59 16.39 4.00
N ILE A 181 -18.34 16.16 4.39
CA ILE A 181 -17.51 15.04 3.92
C ILE A 181 -18.15 13.70 4.32
N SER A 182 -18.55 13.56 5.58
CA SER A 182 -19.16 12.34 6.10
C SER A 182 -20.47 11.98 5.39
N ARG A 183 -21.25 12.97 4.92
CA ARG A 183 -22.44 12.72 4.07
C ARG A 183 -22.13 12.26 2.64
N ARG A 184 -20.89 12.43 2.17
CA ARG A 184 -20.42 11.93 0.87
C ARG A 184 -19.97 10.47 0.94
N ALA A 185 -19.74 9.93 2.14
CA ALA A 185 -19.48 8.52 2.34
C ALA A 185 -20.79 7.72 2.21
N VAL A 186 -20.85 6.79 1.25
CA VAL A 186 -22.07 6.03 0.92
C VAL A 186 -21.89 4.56 1.22
N PHE A 187 -22.74 4.03 2.10
CA PHE A 187 -22.79 2.61 2.39
C PHE A 187 -23.48 1.84 1.24
N HIS A 188 -22.84 0.75 0.82
CA HIS A 188 -23.34 -0.20 -0.17
C HIS A 188 -23.50 -1.57 0.50
N PRO A 189 -24.68 -2.19 0.46
CA PRO A 189 -24.88 -3.51 1.05
C PRO A 189 -24.21 -4.61 0.20
N GLY A 190 -23.82 -5.70 0.85
CA GLY A 190 -23.30 -6.93 0.24
C GLY A 190 -22.06 -7.48 0.95
N GLY A 191 -21.83 -8.78 0.86
CA GLY A 191 -20.75 -9.46 1.60
C GLY A 191 -21.09 -9.61 3.08
N GLY A 192 -20.25 -10.35 3.82
CA GLY A 192 -20.40 -10.45 5.27
C GLY A 192 -19.35 -11.29 5.98
N GLY A 193 -19.22 -11.04 7.29
CA GLY A 193 -18.34 -11.76 8.22
C GLY A 193 -16.88 -11.33 8.13
N HIS A 194 -16.30 -11.41 6.93
CA HIS A 194 -14.97 -10.89 6.60
C HIS A 194 -14.94 -10.57 5.09
N ILE A 195 -15.13 -9.29 4.76
CA ILE A 195 -15.44 -8.86 3.39
C ILE A 195 -14.15 -8.53 2.66
N THR A 196 -13.92 -9.23 1.55
CA THR A 196 -13.01 -8.76 0.51
C THR A 196 -13.77 -8.18 -0.66
N LEU A 197 -13.16 -7.23 -1.36
CA LEU A 197 -13.85 -6.40 -2.34
C LEU A 197 -13.02 -6.20 -3.60
N ALA A 198 -13.68 -6.39 -4.74
CA ALA A 198 -13.27 -5.80 -6.00
C ALA A 198 -14.25 -4.70 -6.40
N ALA A 199 -13.77 -3.64 -7.02
CA ALA A 199 -14.62 -2.61 -7.61
C ALA A 199 -14.21 -2.35 -9.05
N SER A 200 -15.20 -2.30 -9.94
CA SER A 200 -15.06 -1.73 -11.27
C SER A 200 -15.63 -0.30 -11.27
N LYS A 201 -15.76 0.30 -12.46
CA LYS A 201 -16.47 1.59 -12.60
C LYS A 201 -17.99 1.48 -12.37
N ARG A 202 -18.55 0.28 -12.49
CA ARG A 202 -20.00 0.05 -12.48
C ARG A 202 -20.46 -0.70 -11.24
N TRP A 203 -19.67 -1.68 -10.82
CA TRP A 203 -20.10 -2.70 -9.86
C TRP A 203 -19.07 -2.84 -8.74
N GLY A 204 -19.56 -3.01 -7.51
CA GLY A 204 -18.79 -3.58 -6.43
C GLY A 204 -19.10 -5.07 -6.28
N TYR A 205 -18.09 -5.86 -5.97
CA TYR A 205 -18.16 -7.31 -5.80
C TYR A 205 -17.66 -7.65 -4.40
N SER A 206 -18.59 -7.84 -3.45
CA SER A 206 -18.26 -8.08 -2.04
C SER A 206 -18.45 -9.54 -1.67
N THR A 207 -17.43 -10.11 -1.02
CA THR A 207 -17.37 -11.55 -0.73
C THR A 207 -17.96 -11.90 0.64
N TRP A 208 -18.44 -13.13 0.75
CA TRP A 208 -18.74 -13.77 2.03
C TRP A 208 -17.64 -14.76 2.42
N ILE A 209 -17.12 -14.64 3.64
CA ILE A 209 -16.04 -15.53 4.15
C ILE A 209 -16.51 -16.96 4.41
N GLY A 210 -17.82 -17.19 4.51
CA GLY A 210 -18.41 -18.47 4.86
C GLY A 210 -17.80 -19.64 4.07
N ARG A 211 -17.66 -20.79 4.74
CA ARG A 211 -17.26 -22.04 4.08
C ARG A 211 -18.51 -22.88 3.78
N PRO A 212 -18.47 -23.80 2.79
CA PRO A 212 -19.65 -24.60 2.41
C PRO A 212 -20.29 -25.39 3.57
N ASN A 213 -19.49 -25.75 4.58
CA ASN A 213 -19.95 -26.50 5.76
C ASN A 213 -20.08 -25.65 7.02
N ASP A 214 -19.99 -24.33 6.89
CA ASP A 214 -20.03 -23.41 8.01
C ASP A 214 -21.49 -23.14 8.42
N LYS A 215 -21.91 -23.77 9.53
CA LYS A 215 -23.24 -23.54 10.11
C LYS A 215 -23.38 -22.13 10.67
N GLU A 216 -22.27 -21.50 11.08
CA GLU A 216 -22.25 -20.12 11.58
C GLU A 216 -22.28 -19.11 10.42
N GLY A 217 -21.69 -19.47 9.28
CA GLY A 217 -21.73 -18.70 8.03
C GLY A 217 -23.08 -18.73 7.29
N GLY A 218 -24.14 -19.30 7.88
CA GLY A 218 -25.52 -19.27 7.34
C GLY A 218 -25.66 -19.84 5.92
N GLY A 219 -24.80 -20.78 5.51
CA GLY A 219 -24.79 -21.34 4.16
C GLY A 219 -24.31 -20.39 3.07
N GLN A 220 -23.67 -19.26 3.40
CA GLN A 220 -23.19 -18.25 2.45
C GLN A 220 -21.83 -18.62 1.79
N GLY A 221 -21.48 -19.91 1.78
CA GLY A 221 -20.20 -20.39 1.29
C GLY A 221 -20.00 -20.13 -0.19
N GLY A 222 -19.00 -19.31 -0.53
CA GLY A 222 -18.70 -18.95 -1.92
C GLY A 222 -19.59 -17.84 -2.48
N ARG A 223 -20.46 -17.23 -1.67
CA ARG A 223 -21.32 -16.13 -2.12
C ARG A 223 -20.52 -14.86 -2.43
N VAL A 224 -20.87 -14.22 -3.54
CA VAL A 224 -20.42 -12.87 -3.90
C VAL A 224 -21.65 -12.02 -4.23
N ASP A 225 -21.77 -10.87 -3.58
CA ASP A 225 -22.80 -9.89 -3.88
C ASP A 225 -22.29 -8.86 -4.89
N ILE A 226 -23.11 -8.56 -5.89
CA ILE A 226 -22.81 -7.58 -6.94
C ILE A 226 -23.75 -6.39 -6.77
N THR A 227 -23.17 -5.24 -6.45
CA THR A 227 -23.92 -4.02 -6.11
C THR A 227 -23.58 -2.92 -7.11
N PRO A 228 -24.58 -2.26 -7.74
CA PRO A 228 -24.36 -1.04 -8.53
C PRO A 228 -23.66 0.03 -7.68
N LEU A 229 -22.58 0.60 -8.19
CA LEU A 229 -21.89 1.69 -7.52
C LEU A 229 -22.65 3.00 -7.76
N ALA A 230 -23.06 3.65 -6.68
CA ALA A 230 -23.71 4.95 -6.73
C ALA A 230 -22.90 6.01 -5.98
N ALA A 231 -22.88 7.22 -6.52
CA ALA A 231 -22.36 8.39 -5.82
C ALA A 231 -23.35 8.85 -4.74
N ALA A 232 -22.85 9.63 -3.77
CA ALA A 232 -23.70 10.27 -2.78
C ALA A 232 -24.74 11.18 -3.46
N GLY A 233 -25.96 11.20 -2.91
CA GLY A 233 -27.04 12.05 -3.42
C GLY A 233 -27.73 11.55 -4.69
N SER A 234 -27.48 10.31 -5.14
CA SER A 234 -28.15 9.69 -6.30
C SER A 234 -29.66 9.43 -6.12
N GLY A 235 -30.23 9.72 -4.94
CA GLY A 235 -31.66 9.63 -4.65
C GLY A 235 -32.20 8.22 -4.38
N SER A 236 -31.37 7.18 -4.51
CA SER A 236 -31.73 5.81 -4.12
C SER A 236 -30.60 5.17 -3.29
N SER A 237 -30.96 4.51 -2.20
CA SER A 237 -30.00 3.74 -1.41
C SER A 237 -29.49 2.57 -2.24
N PRO A 238 -28.17 2.35 -2.35
CA PRO A 238 -27.63 1.20 -3.07
C PRO A 238 -28.25 -0.11 -2.57
N GLN A 239 -28.53 -1.04 -3.48
CA GLN A 239 -29.11 -2.36 -3.21
C GLN A 239 -28.28 -3.43 -3.90
N ILE A 240 -28.21 -4.62 -3.31
CA ILE A 240 -27.61 -5.79 -3.97
C ILE A 240 -28.43 -6.08 -5.22
N GLY A 241 -27.79 -6.00 -6.39
CA GLY A 241 -28.46 -6.25 -7.67
C GLY A 241 -28.52 -7.74 -8.01
N LEU A 242 -27.48 -8.49 -7.63
CA LEU A 242 -27.37 -9.93 -7.87
C LEU A 242 -26.44 -10.57 -6.83
N SER A 243 -26.67 -11.84 -6.50
CA SER A 243 -25.72 -12.67 -5.74
C SER A 243 -25.38 -13.89 -6.56
N ILE A 244 -24.09 -14.21 -6.68
CA ILE A 244 -23.60 -15.45 -7.31
C ILE A 244 -22.97 -16.36 -6.25
N THR A 245 -22.78 -17.63 -6.58
CA THR A 245 -22.09 -18.60 -5.73
C THR A 245 -20.93 -19.24 -6.50
N LEU A 246 -19.73 -19.11 -5.95
CA LEU A 246 -18.52 -19.72 -6.48
C LEU A 246 -18.43 -21.21 -6.07
N PRO A 247 -17.72 -22.06 -6.84
CA PRO A 247 -17.57 -23.49 -6.52
C PRO A 247 -16.95 -23.77 -5.13
N HIS A 248 -16.17 -22.83 -4.61
CA HIS A 248 -15.46 -22.96 -3.34
C HIS A 248 -15.70 -21.72 -2.47
N GLY A 249 -15.94 -21.92 -1.17
CA GLY A 249 -16.09 -20.84 -0.18
C GLY A 249 -14.77 -20.45 0.50
N GLY A 250 -14.85 -19.76 1.65
CA GLY A 250 -13.65 -19.30 2.35
C GLY A 250 -12.96 -18.13 1.64
N LEU A 251 -13.74 -17.25 1.02
CA LEU A 251 -13.26 -16.16 0.18
C LEU A 251 -12.46 -15.15 1.01
N HIS A 252 -11.23 -14.88 0.58
CA HIS A 252 -10.30 -14.04 1.33
C HIS A 252 -9.54 -13.03 0.47
N GLY A 253 -10.00 -12.78 -0.76
CA GLY A 253 -9.38 -11.82 -1.65
C GLY A 253 -10.22 -11.64 -2.89
N ALA A 254 -10.27 -10.42 -3.40
CA ALA A 254 -10.92 -10.11 -4.66
C ALA A 254 -10.18 -8.97 -5.37
N THR A 255 -10.16 -8.99 -6.70
CA THR A 255 -9.67 -7.85 -7.49
C THR A 255 -10.36 -7.76 -8.84
N PHE A 256 -10.35 -6.57 -9.43
CA PHE A 256 -10.84 -6.32 -10.79
C PHE A 256 -9.66 -5.99 -11.71
N CYS A 257 -9.59 -6.64 -12.86
CA CYS A 257 -8.57 -6.35 -13.88
C CYS A 257 -9.09 -6.73 -15.27
N GLN A 258 -8.92 -5.84 -16.25
CA GLN A 258 -9.26 -6.09 -17.68
C GLN A 258 -10.68 -6.65 -17.92
N GLY A 259 -11.67 -6.11 -17.21
CA GLY A 259 -13.06 -6.56 -17.38
C GLY A 259 -13.33 -7.96 -16.80
N LYS A 260 -12.42 -8.48 -15.97
CA LYS A 260 -12.62 -9.70 -15.18
C LYS A 260 -12.53 -9.38 -13.69
N VAL A 261 -13.24 -10.16 -12.88
CA VAL A 261 -13.14 -10.13 -11.43
C VAL A 261 -12.55 -11.46 -10.97
N PHE A 262 -11.50 -11.40 -10.17
CA PHE A 262 -10.81 -12.56 -9.61
C PHE A 262 -11.13 -12.66 -8.12
N PHE A 263 -11.31 -13.88 -7.64
CA PHE A 263 -11.63 -14.21 -6.26
C PHE A 263 -10.68 -15.28 -5.73
N ALA A 264 -10.36 -15.19 -4.43
CA ALA A 264 -9.47 -16.09 -3.73
C ALA A 264 -10.25 -17.00 -2.77
N PRO A 265 -10.87 -18.09 -3.26
CA PRO A 265 -11.51 -19.08 -2.41
C PRO A 265 -10.50 -19.97 -1.68
N SER A 266 -11.02 -20.93 -0.93
CA SER A 266 -10.23 -21.97 -0.25
C SER A 266 -9.49 -22.93 -1.19
N ASP A 267 -9.83 -22.96 -2.49
CA ASP A 267 -9.15 -23.75 -3.51
C ASP A 267 -8.95 -22.91 -4.77
N GLY A 268 -7.70 -22.58 -5.06
CA GLY A 268 -7.31 -21.95 -6.31
C GLY A 268 -7.67 -20.48 -6.44
N VAL A 269 -8.03 -20.08 -7.65
CA VAL A 269 -8.56 -18.75 -8.02
C VAL A 269 -9.83 -18.96 -8.82
N CYS A 270 -10.89 -18.24 -8.48
CA CYS A 270 -12.08 -18.16 -9.33
C CYS A 270 -12.11 -16.85 -10.09
N TRP A 271 -12.73 -16.81 -11.26
CA TRP A 271 -12.99 -15.54 -11.94
C TRP A 271 -14.30 -15.54 -12.72
N ILE A 272 -14.82 -14.34 -12.95
CA ILE A 272 -15.98 -14.06 -13.81
C ILE A 272 -15.65 -12.91 -14.76
N ALA A 273 -16.28 -12.88 -15.93
CA ALA A 273 -16.30 -11.68 -16.75
C ALA A 273 -17.23 -10.62 -16.12
N GLU A 274 -16.85 -9.35 -16.17
CA GLU A 274 -17.72 -8.25 -15.76
C GLU A 274 -18.95 -8.22 -16.69
N PRO A 275 -20.17 -8.36 -16.16
CA PRO A 275 -21.36 -8.27 -16.97
C PRO A 275 -21.59 -6.81 -17.43
N ALA A 276 -21.93 -6.63 -18.71
CA ALA A 276 -22.26 -5.32 -19.25
C ALA A 276 -23.51 -4.71 -18.59
N ALA A 277 -24.46 -5.57 -18.22
CA ALA A 277 -25.61 -5.30 -17.38
C ALA A 277 -25.86 -6.52 -16.49
N LEU A 278 -26.38 -6.32 -15.27
CA LEU A 278 -26.68 -7.44 -14.39
C LEU A 278 -27.73 -8.36 -15.02
N PRO A 279 -27.46 -9.68 -15.14
CA PRO A 279 -28.45 -10.62 -15.64
C PRO A 279 -29.61 -10.77 -14.65
N LYS A 280 -30.67 -11.44 -15.09
CA LYS A 280 -31.85 -11.67 -14.24
C LYS A 280 -31.58 -12.74 -13.18
N THR A 281 -30.72 -13.70 -13.51
CA THR A 281 -30.41 -14.84 -12.64
C THR A 281 -28.90 -15.06 -12.51
N ALA A 282 -28.48 -15.65 -11.41
CA ALA A 282 -27.08 -15.89 -11.10
C ALA A 282 -26.42 -16.89 -12.07
N ASP A 283 -27.18 -17.88 -12.53
CA ASP A 283 -26.71 -18.96 -13.41
C ASP A 283 -26.29 -18.47 -14.81
N GLU A 284 -26.65 -17.23 -15.16
CA GLU A 284 -26.21 -16.58 -16.41
C GLU A 284 -24.76 -16.05 -16.31
N ILE A 285 -24.17 -15.99 -15.11
CA ILE A 285 -22.77 -15.61 -14.92
C ILE A 285 -21.89 -16.86 -14.91
N ALA A 286 -21.13 -17.04 -15.98
CA ALA A 286 -20.12 -18.08 -16.06
C ALA A 286 -19.02 -17.85 -15.00
N THR A 287 -18.83 -18.84 -14.12
CA THR A 287 -17.76 -18.86 -13.14
C THR A 287 -16.69 -19.85 -13.56
N HIS A 288 -15.45 -19.38 -13.62
CA HIS A 288 -14.28 -20.17 -14.00
C HIS A 288 -13.43 -20.44 -12.77
N HIS A 289 -12.77 -21.60 -12.71
CA HIS A 289 -11.88 -22.00 -11.61
C HIS A 289 -10.51 -22.40 -12.15
N LEU A 290 -9.47 -21.90 -11.51
CA LEU A 290 -8.07 -22.19 -11.79
C LEU A 290 -7.46 -22.85 -10.54
N SER A 291 -7.13 -24.14 -10.62
CA SER A 291 -6.45 -24.81 -9.53
C SER A 291 -5.02 -24.29 -9.37
N LEU A 292 -4.61 -24.09 -8.11
CA LEU A 292 -3.22 -23.77 -7.76
C LEU A 292 -2.43 -25.01 -7.33
N GLY A 293 -3.01 -26.20 -7.48
CA GLY A 293 -2.46 -27.46 -6.98
C GLY A 293 -2.75 -27.67 -5.49
N GLN A 294 -2.03 -28.63 -4.89
CA GLN A 294 -2.22 -29.04 -3.50
C GLN A 294 -0.90 -29.08 -2.73
N HIS A 295 -0.99 -29.07 -1.41
CA HIS A 295 0.11 -29.35 -0.48
C HIS A 295 -0.45 -30.15 0.70
N ASN A 296 0.10 -31.35 0.95
CA ASN A 296 -0.41 -32.26 1.98
C ASN A 296 -1.93 -32.47 1.91
N ASP A 297 -2.43 -32.83 0.72
CA ASP A 297 -3.86 -33.04 0.39
C ASP A 297 -4.78 -31.83 0.61
N LYS A 298 -4.22 -30.65 0.91
CA LYS A 298 -4.97 -29.40 1.03
C LYS A 298 -4.81 -28.57 -0.24
N PRO A 299 -5.91 -28.08 -0.84
CA PRO A 299 -5.83 -27.13 -1.93
C PRO A 299 -5.02 -25.90 -1.56
N ARG A 300 -4.21 -25.44 -2.51
CA ARG A 300 -3.50 -24.16 -2.39
C ARG A 300 -4.48 -23.03 -2.66
N ARG A 301 -4.35 -21.96 -1.89
CA ARG A 301 -5.13 -20.72 -2.03
C ARG A 301 -4.23 -19.51 -1.98
N THR A 302 -4.70 -18.40 -2.52
CA THR A 302 -4.16 -17.07 -2.24
C THR A 302 -5.01 -16.38 -1.16
N GLY A 303 -4.48 -15.30 -0.58
CA GLY A 303 -5.19 -14.43 0.36
C GLY A 303 -5.30 -12.98 -0.09
N ALA A 304 -4.71 -12.58 -1.22
CA ALA A 304 -4.81 -11.23 -1.76
C ALA A 304 -4.34 -11.22 -3.23
N PHE A 305 -4.64 -10.14 -3.93
CA PHE A 305 -4.17 -9.90 -5.29
C PHE A 305 -3.54 -8.52 -5.39
N GLN A 306 -2.58 -8.39 -6.31
CA GLN A 306 -2.11 -7.13 -6.84
C GLN A 306 -2.40 -7.08 -8.34
N THR A 307 -2.54 -5.87 -8.89
CA THR A 307 -2.73 -5.67 -10.33
C THR A 307 -1.72 -4.69 -10.90
N ALA A 308 -1.30 -4.94 -12.13
CA ALA A 308 -0.45 -4.03 -12.88
C ALA A 308 -0.73 -4.16 -14.38
N GLY A 309 -1.32 -3.12 -14.98
CA GLY A 309 -1.73 -3.14 -16.37
C GLY A 309 -2.80 -4.20 -16.65
N LYS A 310 -2.42 -5.25 -17.39
CA LYS A 310 -3.29 -6.40 -17.70
C LYS A 310 -3.07 -7.62 -16.80
N HIS A 311 -2.14 -7.53 -15.86
CA HIS A 311 -1.71 -8.68 -15.08
C HIS A 311 -2.29 -8.66 -13.67
N VAL A 312 -2.65 -9.85 -13.18
CA VAL A 312 -3.05 -10.11 -11.79
C VAL A 312 -1.99 -10.99 -11.16
N MET A 313 -1.50 -10.61 -9.99
CA MET A 313 -0.45 -11.33 -9.29
C MET A 313 -0.87 -11.64 -7.86
N PHE A 314 -0.33 -12.72 -7.31
CA PHE A 314 -0.63 -13.15 -5.96
C PHE A 314 0.51 -14.02 -5.41
N VAL A 315 0.42 -14.34 -4.12
CA VAL A 315 1.29 -15.32 -3.46
C VAL A 315 0.46 -16.45 -2.88
N THR A 316 1.04 -17.64 -2.81
CA THR A 316 0.37 -18.83 -2.27
C THR A 316 1.37 -19.74 -1.55
N GLY A 317 0.89 -20.57 -0.64
CA GLY A 317 1.71 -21.50 0.13
C GLY A 317 2.45 -20.85 1.30
N SER A 318 3.37 -21.60 1.87
CA SER A 318 4.23 -21.22 2.99
C SER A 318 5.51 -22.03 2.91
N GLY A 319 6.55 -21.59 3.60
CA GLY A 319 7.81 -22.33 3.66
C GLY A 319 8.41 -22.57 2.28
N THR A 320 9.00 -23.76 2.12
CA THR A 320 9.62 -24.20 0.86
C THR A 320 8.62 -24.35 -0.29
N ASP A 321 7.33 -24.39 0.01
CA ASP A 321 6.23 -24.53 -0.94
C ASP A 321 5.62 -23.20 -1.38
N ALA A 322 6.14 -22.08 -0.88
CA ALA A 322 5.66 -20.76 -1.21
C ALA A 322 6.00 -20.37 -2.66
N ALA A 323 5.03 -19.78 -3.35
CA ALA A 323 5.19 -19.34 -4.74
C ALA A 323 4.51 -18.00 -5.02
N PHE A 324 5.07 -17.32 -6.00
CA PHE A 324 4.44 -16.22 -6.72
C PHE A 324 3.60 -16.78 -7.88
N GLY A 325 2.40 -16.24 -8.05
CA GLY A 325 1.50 -16.54 -9.16
C GLY A 325 1.20 -15.30 -9.99
N LEU A 326 1.10 -15.48 -11.30
CA LEU A 326 0.82 -14.45 -12.30
C LEU A 326 -0.24 -14.96 -13.28
N LEU A 327 -1.19 -14.08 -13.62
CA LEU A 327 -2.25 -14.29 -14.59
C LEU A 327 -2.28 -13.12 -15.59
N ASP A 328 -2.42 -13.39 -16.88
CA ASP A 328 -2.79 -12.37 -17.88
C ASP A 328 -4.32 -12.25 -17.93
N ALA A 329 -4.86 -11.18 -17.36
CA ALA A 329 -6.31 -10.94 -17.34
C ALA A 329 -6.87 -10.52 -18.70
N SER A 330 -6.03 -10.18 -19.69
CA SER A 330 -6.49 -9.94 -21.07
C SER A 330 -6.77 -11.23 -21.85
N ALA A 331 -6.17 -12.35 -21.44
CA ALA A 331 -6.44 -13.65 -22.05
C ALA A 331 -7.92 -14.04 -21.88
N VAL A 332 -8.48 -14.74 -22.86
CA VAL A 332 -9.87 -15.23 -22.78
C VAL A 332 -10.01 -16.19 -21.60
N GLU A 333 -9.08 -17.13 -21.49
CA GLU A 333 -8.93 -18.06 -20.37
C GLU A 333 -7.53 -17.82 -19.75
N PRO A 334 -7.43 -17.09 -18.62
CA PRO A 334 -6.15 -16.85 -17.95
C PRO A 334 -5.53 -18.16 -17.42
N GLU A 335 -4.22 -18.30 -17.62
CA GLU A 335 -3.43 -19.41 -17.07
C GLU A 335 -2.46 -18.89 -15.99
N VAL A 336 -2.16 -19.73 -15.00
CA VAL A 336 -1.26 -19.39 -13.89
C VAL A 336 0.19 -19.67 -14.28
N THR A 337 0.99 -18.61 -14.42
CA THR A 337 2.44 -18.70 -14.36
C THR A 337 2.87 -18.75 -12.90
N ARG A 338 3.63 -19.78 -12.51
CA ARG A 338 4.05 -20.02 -11.12
C ARG A 338 5.58 -19.96 -11.00
N VAL A 339 6.05 -19.22 -10.00
CA VAL A 339 7.48 -19.10 -9.66
C VAL A 339 7.68 -19.46 -8.18
N GLU A 340 8.41 -20.53 -7.90
CA GLU A 340 8.73 -20.92 -6.51
C GLU A 340 9.65 -19.89 -5.86
N LEU A 341 9.31 -19.44 -4.65
CA LEU A 341 10.04 -18.38 -3.94
C LEU A 341 11.26 -18.90 -3.17
N GLY A 342 11.31 -20.21 -2.87
CA GLY A 342 12.43 -20.81 -2.14
C GLY A 342 12.58 -20.28 -0.71
N MET A 343 11.47 -20.14 0.03
CA MET A 343 11.48 -19.57 1.39
C MET A 343 11.93 -20.58 2.45
N ALA A 344 12.40 -20.08 3.59
CA ALA A 344 12.63 -20.89 4.79
C ALA A 344 11.30 -21.46 5.33
N GLU A 345 11.32 -22.65 5.92
CA GLU A 345 10.14 -23.44 6.32
C GLU A 345 9.11 -22.66 7.15
N GLU A 346 9.56 -21.84 8.09
CA GLU A 346 8.70 -21.08 9.00
C GLU A 346 8.22 -19.73 8.44
N ASN A 347 8.67 -19.35 7.23
CA ASN A 347 8.28 -18.08 6.61
C ASN A 347 6.98 -18.21 5.80
N ARG A 348 6.27 -17.09 5.66
CA ARG A 348 5.11 -16.96 4.79
C ARG A 348 5.28 -15.79 3.83
N PRO A 349 4.88 -15.93 2.55
CA PRO A 349 4.94 -14.81 1.63
C PRO A 349 3.87 -13.79 2.00
N ALA A 350 4.28 -12.54 2.14
CA ALA A 350 3.41 -11.42 2.51
C ALA A 350 3.80 -10.14 1.77
N GLY A 351 2.94 -9.12 1.85
CA GLY A 351 3.22 -7.77 1.37
C GLY A 351 3.63 -7.69 -0.10
N LEU A 352 3.03 -8.53 -0.97
CA LEU A 352 3.27 -8.45 -2.42
C LEU A 352 2.98 -7.03 -2.90
N GLN A 353 3.98 -6.37 -3.47
CA GLN A 353 3.87 -5.03 -4.05
C GLN A 353 4.56 -4.97 -5.40
N ILE A 354 4.00 -4.21 -6.33
CA ILE A 354 4.52 -4.05 -7.70
C ILE A 354 4.97 -2.62 -7.91
N VAL A 355 6.12 -2.45 -8.58
CA VAL A 355 6.57 -1.15 -9.06
C VAL A 355 6.93 -1.23 -10.53
N GLN A 356 6.37 -0.33 -11.33
CA GLN A 356 6.78 -0.11 -12.71
C GLN A 356 7.77 1.06 -12.74
N PRO A 357 9.09 0.82 -12.82
CA PRO A 357 10.06 1.90 -12.90
C PRO A 357 9.86 2.69 -14.20
N ARG A 358 10.35 3.93 -14.23
CA ARG A 358 10.35 4.77 -15.45
C ARG A 358 11.16 4.16 -16.60
N ARG A 359 12.12 3.29 -16.29
CA ARG A 359 12.98 2.57 -17.24
C ARG A 359 13.25 1.16 -16.72
N GLY A 360 13.30 0.20 -17.63
CA GLY A 360 13.53 -1.20 -17.34
C GLY A 360 12.25 -1.94 -16.92
N SER A 361 12.45 -3.21 -16.58
CA SER A 361 11.38 -4.14 -16.28
C SER A 361 10.63 -3.82 -14.98
N PRO A 362 9.29 -3.95 -14.93
CA PRO A 362 8.54 -3.93 -13.67
C PRO A 362 9.04 -4.99 -12.68
N LEU A 363 8.98 -4.65 -11.40
CA LEU A 363 9.42 -5.50 -10.31
C LEU A 363 8.25 -5.88 -9.41
N ALA A 364 8.24 -7.13 -8.95
CA ALA A 364 7.45 -7.55 -7.80
C ALA A 364 8.37 -7.75 -6.59
N LEU A 365 7.89 -7.32 -5.43
CA LEU A 365 8.56 -7.43 -4.15
C LEU A 365 7.70 -8.28 -3.23
N VAL A 366 8.26 -9.32 -2.63
CA VAL A 366 7.56 -10.23 -1.72
C VAL A 366 8.35 -10.36 -0.43
N PHE A 367 7.73 -10.04 0.70
CA PHE A 367 8.34 -10.20 2.01
C PHE A 367 8.18 -11.62 2.53
N HIS A 368 9.20 -12.06 3.26
CA HIS A 368 9.22 -13.34 3.94
C HIS A 368 8.97 -13.12 5.43
N ASP A 369 7.69 -12.97 5.78
CA ASP A 369 7.25 -12.59 7.11
C ASP A 369 7.10 -13.80 8.03
N HIS A 370 7.31 -13.57 9.32
CA HIS A 370 7.04 -14.52 10.39
C HIS A 370 6.74 -13.81 11.73
N PRO A 371 6.17 -14.54 12.72
CA PRO A 371 6.06 -14.04 14.10
C PRO A 371 7.42 -13.72 14.73
N ALA A 372 7.42 -12.86 15.75
CA ALA A 372 8.65 -12.30 16.35
C ALA A 372 9.55 -13.37 17.02
N GLU A 373 8.98 -14.49 17.44
CA GLU A 373 9.66 -15.61 18.09
C GLU A 373 10.41 -16.53 17.12
N VAL A 374 10.12 -16.44 15.82
CA VAL A 374 10.75 -17.25 14.78
C VAL A 374 12.10 -16.64 14.40
N THR A 375 13.14 -17.46 14.27
CA THR A 375 14.53 -17.02 13.98
C THR A 375 14.90 -17.09 12.50
N ALA A 376 13.94 -17.40 11.63
CA ALA A 376 14.14 -17.37 10.19
C ALA A 376 14.59 -15.96 9.72
N PRO A 377 15.29 -15.86 8.59
CA PRO A 377 15.72 -14.56 8.09
C PRO A 377 14.51 -13.77 7.55
N ASN A 378 14.47 -12.48 7.89
CA ASN A 378 13.55 -11.51 7.28
C ASN A 378 14.19 -11.01 5.99
N VAL A 379 13.62 -11.42 4.86
CA VAL A 379 14.12 -11.05 3.54
C VAL A 379 12.98 -10.59 2.66
N MET A 380 13.33 -9.80 1.65
CA MET A 380 12.46 -9.40 0.56
C MET A 380 12.98 -10.02 -0.74
N THR A 381 12.17 -10.87 -1.36
CA THR A 381 12.45 -11.44 -2.69
C THR A 381 12.04 -10.45 -3.77
N LEU A 382 12.92 -10.25 -4.74
CA LEU A 382 12.71 -9.42 -5.91
C LEU A 382 12.50 -10.29 -7.15
N LEU A 383 11.39 -10.07 -7.85
CA LEU A 383 11.10 -10.68 -9.13
C LEU A 383 11.12 -9.60 -10.22
N GLU A 384 11.79 -9.89 -11.33
CA GLU A 384 11.71 -9.11 -12.56
C GLU A 384 10.58 -9.71 -13.40
N LEU A 385 9.56 -8.91 -13.71
CA LEU A 385 8.31 -9.40 -14.28
C LEU A 385 8.37 -9.55 -15.81
N ASP A 386 9.19 -8.74 -16.48
CA ASP A 386 9.27 -8.66 -17.95
C ASP A 386 10.73 -8.48 -18.42
N PRO A 387 11.64 -9.43 -18.14
CA PRO A 387 13.06 -9.24 -18.42
C PRO A 387 13.38 -9.05 -19.91
N ASN A 388 12.55 -9.57 -20.82
CA ASN A 388 12.72 -9.40 -22.27
C ASN A 388 11.98 -8.17 -22.86
N GLU A 389 11.21 -7.45 -22.04
CA GLU A 389 10.43 -6.25 -22.41
C GLU A 389 9.37 -6.48 -23.51
N ASP A 390 8.78 -7.68 -23.58
CA ASP A 390 7.72 -8.03 -24.55
C ASP A 390 6.28 -7.75 -24.04
N GLY A 391 6.15 -7.38 -22.76
CA GLY A 391 4.89 -7.03 -22.11
C GLY A 391 3.97 -8.21 -21.82
N GLN A 392 4.43 -9.46 -22.02
CA GLN A 392 3.67 -10.68 -21.72
C GLN A 392 4.02 -11.28 -20.35
N TRP A 393 5.19 -10.92 -19.80
CA TRP A 393 5.63 -11.31 -18.45
C TRP A 393 5.73 -12.83 -18.24
N THR A 394 5.81 -13.59 -19.33
CA THR A 394 5.88 -15.06 -19.29
C THR A 394 7.26 -15.57 -18.86
N ASP A 395 8.27 -14.71 -18.91
CA ASP A 395 9.66 -14.93 -18.54
C ASP A 395 10.00 -14.36 -17.14
N VAL A 396 8.98 -14.07 -16.33
CA VAL A 396 9.13 -13.65 -14.94
C VAL A 396 10.10 -14.55 -14.16
N ARG A 397 11.01 -13.93 -13.40
CA ARG A 397 12.04 -14.66 -12.65
C ARG A 397 12.48 -13.92 -11.39
N ILE A 398 12.96 -14.68 -10.41
CA ILE A 398 13.63 -14.11 -9.24
C ILE A 398 15.00 -13.55 -9.68
N VAL A 399 15.27 -12.31 -9.29
CA VAL A 399 16.54 -11.61 -9.60
C VAL A 399 17.39 -11.34 -8.36
N GLY A 400 16.84 -11.52 -7.16
CA GLY A 400 17.61 -11.43 -5.93
C GLY A 400 16.75 -11.45 -4.68
N THR A 401 17.43 -11.47 -3.54
CA THR A 401 16.85 -11.33 -2.21
C THR A 401 17.62 -10.24 -1.46
N LEU A 402 16.92 -9.48 -0.63
CA LEU A 402 17.51 -8.45 0.21
C LEU A 402 17.17 -8.71 1.66
N ASP A 403 18.16 -8.61 2.54
CA ASP A 403 17.90 -8.57 3.98
C ASP A 403 17.12 -7.30 4.31
N VAL A 404 16.07 -7.46 5.12
CA VAL A 404 15.28 -6.36 5.68
C VAL A 404 15.31 -6.43 7.20
N GLY A 405 14.76 -5.41 7.87
CA GLY A 405 14.64 -5.44 9.32
C GLY A 405 13.62 -6.51 9.77
N ARG A 406 13.45 -6.68 11.07
CA ARG A 406 12.56 -7.72 11.61
C ARG A 406 11.08 -7.38 11.39
N SER A 407 10.30 -8.39 11.01
CA SER A 407 8.85 -8.37 11.19
C SER A 407 8.48 -8.57 12.67
N LYS A 408 7.21 -8.35 13.01
CA LYS A 408 6.65 -8.60 14.35
C LYS A 408 5.22 -9.09 14.22
N VAL A 409 5.02 -10.11 13.39
CA VAL A 409 3.67 -10.52 12.99
C VAL A 409 2.88 -11.02 14.19
N ASP A 410 1.73 -10.39 14.43
CA ASP A 410 0.72 -10.83 15.37
C ASP A 410 -0.68 -10.57 14.77
N GLY A 411 -1.38 -11.65 14.42
CA GLY A 411 -2.65 -11.59 13.70
C GLY A 411 -2.50 -10.91 12.33
N HIS A 412 -3.09 -9.72 12.18
CA HIS A 412 -3.04 -8.89 10.96
C HIS A 412 -2.01 -7.74 11.04
N ASN A 413 -1.25 -7.67 12.14
CA ASN A 413 -0.33 -6.56 12.43
C ASN A 413 1.13 -7.00 12.31
N GLY A 414 2.04 -6.02 12.27
CA GLY A 414 3.49 -6.29 12.31
C GLY A 414 4.06 -6.98 11.07
N HIS A 415 3.32 -6.95 9.96
CA HIS A 415 3.79 -7.32 8.63
C HIS A 415 4.67 -6.22 8.02
N HIS A 416 5.63 -6.62 7.20
CA HIS A 416 6.33 -5.67 6.34
C HIS A 416 5.39 -5.10 5.28
N THR A 417 5.55 -3.81 4.98
CA THR A 417 4.90 -3.18 3.82
C THR A 417 5.90 -2.29 3.10
N VAL A 418 5.64 -2.02 1.83
CA VAL A 418 6.41 -1.06 1.03
C VAL A 418 5.46 -0.25 0.17
N ASP A 419 5.74 1.05 0.04
CA ASP A 419 5.10 1.91 -0.94
C ASP A 419 6.13 2.79 -1.66
N PHE A 420 5.79 3.28 -2.85
CA PHE A 420 6.73 3.94 -3.77
C PHE A 420 6.41 5.40 -4.01
N ASP A 421 7.46 6.24 -4.00
CA ASP A 421 7.34 7.65 -4.38
C ASP A 421 6.65 7.81 -5.75
N ALA A 422 5.98 8.94 -5.97
CA ALA A 422 5.24 9.15 -7.23
C ALA A 422 6.14 9.05 -8.48
N ASP A 423 7.45 9.28 -8.31
CA ASP A 423 8.46 9.15 -9.36
C ASP A 423 8.87 7.71 -9.66
N ARG A 424 8.47 6.75 -8.83
CA ARG A 424 8.77 5.31 -8.87
C ARG A 424 10.26 5.01 -8.91
N ARG A 425 11.03 5.79 -8.16
CA ARG A 425 12.49 5.68 -8.02
C ARG A 425 12.88 5.08 -6.68
N ARG A 426 12.05 5.29 -5.65
CA ARG A 426 12.33 4.83 -4.28
C ARG A 426 11.09 4.22 -3.66
N GLY A 427 11.28 3.07 -3.02
CA GLY A 427 10.30 2.50 -2.10
C GLY A 427 10.67 2.87 -0.66
N VAL A 428 9.68 3.08 0.20
CA VAL A 428 9.86 3.13 1.66
C VAL A 428 9.18 1.91 2.22
N LEU A 429 9.96 1.07 2.92
CA LEU A 429 9.47 -0.15 3.56
C LEU A 429 9.55 -0.04 5.07
N SER A 430 8.59 -0.67 5.76
CA SER A 430 8.53 -0.73 7.21
C SER A 430 9.20 -1.99 7.78
N ASN A 431 9.86 -1.83 8.93
CA ASN A 431 10.42 -2.91 9.72
C ASN A 431 9.81 -2.89 11.14
N PRO A 432 8.62 -3.49 11.34
CA PRO A 432 7.85 -3.33 12.58
C PRO A 432 8.57 -3.82 13.84
N GLY A 433 9.37 -4.88 13.74
CA GLY A 433 10.11 -5.47 14.86
C GLY A 433 11.34 -4.66 15.29
N ASP A 434 11.87 -3.83 14.39
CA ASP A 434 13.04 -2.99 14.66
C ASP A 434 12.68 -1.53 14.93
N GLY A 435 11.45 -1.10 14.66
CA GLY A 435 11.07 0.32 14.82
C GLY A 435 11.69 1.23 13.76
N THR A 436 11.96 0.70 12.56
CA THR A 436 12.67 1.41 11.48
C THR A 436 11.88 1.49 10.19
N LEU A 437 12.24 2.47 9.36
CA LEU A 437 11.86 2.55 7.94
C LEU A 437 13.12 2.44 7.08
N SER A 438 13.07 1.65 6.00
CA SER A 438 14.18 1.54 5.05
C SER A 438 13.79 2.07 3.68
N VAL A 439 14.74 2.72 2.99
CA VAL A 439 14.55 3.24 1.64
C VAL A 439 15.17 2.27 0.64
N PHE A 440 14.34 1.69 -0.20
CA PHE A 440 14.74 0.83 -1.31
C PHE A 440 14.94 1.65 -2.59
N GLY A 441 16.10 1.51 -3.23
CA GLY A 441 16.39 2.11 -4.53
C GLY A 441 15.96 1.19 -5.66
N VAL A 442 14.96 1.58 -6.45
CA VAL A 442 14.38 0.73 -7.51
C VAL A 442 15.42 0.41 -8.60
N ALA A 443 16.20 1.41 -9.02
CA ALA A 443 17.23 1.24 -10.04
C ALA A 443 18.42 0.40 -9.55
N ASP A 444 18.83 0.61 -8.29
CA ASP A 444 19.98 -0.08 -7.70
C ASP A 444 19.65 -1.47 -7.14
N ARG A 445 18.35 -1.78 -7.00
CA ARG A 445 17.81 -3.02 -6.40
C ARG A 445 18.44 -3.32 -5.03
N LYS A 446 18.56 -2.30 -4.18
CA LYS A 446 19.17 -2.41 -2.84
C LYS A 446 18.55 -1.44 -1.83
N ILE A 447 18.75 -1.73 -0.55
CA ILE A 447 18.48 -0.78 0.54
C ILE A 447 19.53 0.32 0.50
N LEU A 448 19.09 1.58 0.42
CA LEU A 448 19.92 2.76 0.35
C LEU A 448 20.24 3.31 1.75
N GLN A 449 19.24 3.31 2.64
CA GLN A 449 19.36 3.84 3.99
C GLN A 449 18.22 3.32 4.88
N THR A 450 18.49 3.21 6.18
CA THR A 450 17.49 2.86 7.21
C THR A 450 17.45 3.95 8.27
N PHE A 451 16.25 4.30 8.71
CA PHE A 451 15.98 5.37 9.67
C PHE A 451 15.24 4.79 10.88
N GLU A 452 15.69 5.17 12.08
CA GLU A 452 14.99 4.92 13.33
C GLU A 452 13.76 5.83 13.44
N VAL A 453 12.58 5.24 13.62
CA VAL A 453 11.31 5.96 13.83
C VAL A 453 10.61 5.59 15.14
N GLY A 454 11.11 4.55 15.83
CA GLY A 454 10.53 4.02 17.06
C GLY A 454 9.20 3.30 16.83
N GLY A 455 8.56 2.90 17.94
CA GLY A 455 7.25 2.23 17.89
C GLY A 455 7.28 0.90 17.15
N SER A 456 6.17 0.58 16.46
CA SER A 456 6.06 -0.58 15.57
C SER A 456 5.47 -0.11 14.23
N PRO A 457 6.29 0.48 13.34
CA PRO A 457 5.82 1.01 12.07
C PRO A 457 5.32 -0.14 11.20
N SER A 458 4.05 -0.13 10.82
CA SER A 458 3.39 -1.19 10.04
C SER A 458 3.06 -0.71 8.63
N LYS A 459 1.80 -0.48 8.27
CA LYS A 459 1.40 -0.04 6.93
C LYS A 459 2.02 1.32 6.59
N VAL A 460 2.75 1.38 5.48
CA VAL A 460 3.35 2.59 4.91
C VAL A 460 2.56 3.05 3.69
N VAL A 461 2.41 4.37 3.55
CA VAL A 461 1.92 5.03 2.33
C VAL A 461 2.81 6.24 2.05
N THR A 462 3.22 6.39 0.80
CA THR A 462 4.02 7.50 0.30
C THR A 462 3.16 8.40 -0.58
N VAL A 463 3.27 9.71 -0.40
CA VAL A 463 2.47 10.70 -1.12
C VAL A 463 3.40 11.74 -1.73
N GLY A 464 3.27 11.89 -3.04
CA GLY A 464 4.01 12.85 -3.84
C GLY A 464 5.38 12.37 -4.33
N GLY A 465 5.93 13.17 -5.23
CA GLY A 465 7.24 12.99 -5.83
C GLY A 465 8.16 14.17 -5.54
N ARG A 466 9.28 14.23 -6.24
CA ARG A 466 10.34 15.20 -5.94
C ARG A 466 9.84 16.65 -6.04
N ALA A 467 9.83 17.37 -4.92
CA ALA A 467 9.25 18.71 -4.76
C ALA A 467 9.70 19.67 -5.86
N SER A 468 8.84 20.49 -6.46
CA SER A 468 9.26 21.48 -7.46
C SER A 468 10.32 22.46 -6.92
N LEU A 469 11.20 22.97 -7.79
CA LEU A 469 12.12 24.08 -7.47
C LEU A 469 11.58 25.45 -7.94
N HIS A 470 10.40 25.46 -8.56
CA HIS A 470 9.80 26.64 -9.18
C HIS A 470 8.96 27.44 -8.20
#